data_AF-A0A3C1XCC6-F1
#
_entry.id   AF-A0A3C1XCC6-F1
#
_cell.length_a   1.000
_cell.length_b   1.000
_cell.length_c   1.000
_cell.angle_alpha   90.00
_cell.angle_beta   90.00
_cell.angle_gamma   90.00
#
_symmetry.space_group_name_H-M   'P 1'
#
loop_
_entity.id
_entity.type
_entity.pdbx_description
1 polymer ?
#
loop_
_entity_poly.entity_id
_entity_poly.type
_entity_poly.pdbx_seq_one_letter_code
_entity_poly.pdbx_strand_id
1 'polypeptide(L)'
;MKKSKASDIAILAIFIAIMVVVQVLSQIVYSMWPLPIVPTLLHIPVIIGSIVLGARKGAFLGLVMGIISVINSTILTTPLSYVFSPLQPIPGTNHGSLWALVVALVPRVLIGVFPYFIYKA
;
A
#
# COMPACT_ATOMS: atom_id res chain seq x y z
N MET A 1 -25.43 18.03 3.98
CA MET A 1 -25.61 16.63 4.45
C MET A 1 -24.84 16.47 5.77
N LYS A 2 -25.48 16.04 6.87
CA LYS A 2 -24.77 15.74 8.14
C LYS A 2 -23.82 14.55 7.90
N LYS A 3 -22.50 14.75 7.97
CA LYS A 3 -21.53 13.65 7.90
C LYS A 3 -21.73 12.75 9.13
N SER A 4 -22.37 11.61 8.96
CA SER A 4 -22.45 10.58 10.00
C SER A 4 -21.16 9.74 9.99
N LYS A 5 -20.77 9.19 11.14
CA LYS A 5 -19.62 8.28 11.24
C LYS A 5 -19.75 7.08 10.29
N ALA A 6 -20.98 6.63 10.02
CA ALA A 6 -21.27 5.56 9.08
C ALA A 6 -20.90 5.93 7.62
N SER A 7 -21.16 7.17 7.20
CA SER A 7 -20.81 7.63 5.85
C SER A 7 -19.29 7.66 5.64
N ASP A 8 -18.53 8.07 6.66
CA ASP A 8 -17.06 8.07 6.59
C ASP A 8 -16.49 6.65 6.46
N ILE A 9 -17.04 5.68 7.20
CA ILE A 9 -16.63 4.27 7.12
C ILE A 9 -16.95 3.70 5.75
N ALA A 10 -18.14 4.01 5.20
CA ALA A 10 -18.53 3.56 3.87
C ALA A 10 -17.57 4.07 2.78
N ILE A 11 -17.18 5.36 2.82
CA ILE A 11 -16.21 5.91 1.87
C ILE A 11 -14.85 5.22 2.03
N LEU A 12 -14.41 4.97 3.27
CA LEU A 12 -13.17 4.23 3.54
C LEU A 12 -13.20 2.82 2.96
N ALA A 13 -14.30 2.09 3.13
CA ALA A 13 -14.48 0.77 2.55
C ALA A 13 -14.44 0.79 1.02
N ILE A 14 -15.03 1.81 0.40
CA ILE A 14 -14.97 1.99 -1.07
C ILE A 14 -13.51 2.20 -1.51
N PHE A 15 -12.73 3.03 -0.83
CA PHE A 15 -11.30 3.21 -1.15
C PHE A 15 -10.53 1.90 -1.04
N ILE A 16 -10.77 1.09 0.00
CA ILE A 16 -10.14 -0.22 0.15
C ILE A 16 -10.54 -1.16 -0.98
N ALA A 17 -11.82 -1.18 -1.37
CA ALA A 17 -12.29 -1.98 -2.50
C ALA A 17 -11.61 -1.57 -3.82
N ILE A 18 -11.51 -0.26 -4.08
CA ILE A 18 -10.78 0.29 -5.24
C ILE A 18 -9.32 -0.14 -5.19
N MET A 19 -8.67 -0.09 -4.03
CA MET A 19 -7.29 -0.55 -3.88
C MET A 19 -7.14 -2.03 -4.27
N VAL A 20 -8.03 -2.91 -3.82
CA VAL A 20 -7.99 -4.33 -4.21
C VAL A 20 -8.15 -4.50 -5.73
N VAL A 21 -9.09 -3.78 -6.34
CA VAL A 21 -9.28 -3.83 -7.81
C VAL A 21 -8.03 -3.35 -8.55
N VAL A 22 -7.46 -2.21 -8.13
CA VAL A 22 -6.23 -1.66 -8.72
C VAL A 22 -5.06 -2.63 -8.56
N GLN A 23 -4.96 -3.34 -7.42
CA GLN A 23 -3.92 -4.34 -7.21
C GLN A 23 -4.03 -5.49 -8.21
N VAL A 24 -5.22 -6.04 -8.40
CA VAL A 24 -5.45 -7.14 -9.36
C VAL A 24 -5.16 -6.68 -10.79
N LEU A 25 -5.63 -5.49 -11.17
CA LEU A 25 -5.32 -4.92 -12.48
C LEU A 25 -3.82 -4.69 -12.68
N SER A 26 -3.13 -4.19 -11.66
CA SER A 26 -1.67 -4.01 -11.70
C SER A 26 -0.95 -5.33 -11.94
N GLN A 27 -1.38 -6.42 -11.30
CA GLN A 27 -0.79 -7.75 -11.53
C GLN A 27 -0.94 -8.21 -12.98
N ILE A 28 -2.10 -7.97 -13.61
CA ILE A 28 -2.34 -8.32 -15.01
C ILE A 28 -1.45 -7.48 -15.93
N VAL A 29 -1.46 -6.15 -15.75
CA VAL A 29 -0.70 -5.21 -16.59
C VAL A 29 0.80 -5.44 -16.48
N TYR A 30 1.30 -5.68 -15.27
CA TYR A 30 2.73 -5.86 -15.02
C TYR A 30 3.21 -7.30 -15.14
N SER A 31 2.36 -8.25 -15.57
CA SER A 31 2.79 -9.61 -15.90
C SER A 31 3.85 -9.65 -17.01
N MET A 32 3.82 -8.66 -17.91
CA MET A 32 4.77 -8.50 -19.04
C MET A 32 5.85 -7.45 -18.75
N TRP A 33 6.02 -7.03 -17.50
CA TRP A 33 6.96 -5.98 -17.14
C TRP A 33 8.41 -6.50 -17.12
N PRO A 34 9.35 -5.88 -17.87
CA PRO A 34 10.69 -6.41 -18.04
C PRO A 34 11.66 -6.10 -16.88
N LEU A 35 11.27 -5.23 -15.94
CA LEU A 35 12.14 -4.83 -14.82
C LEU A 35 11.84 -5.64 -13.54
N PRO A 36 12.86 -5.87 -12.70
CA PRO A 36 12.70 -6.62 -11.44
C PRO A 36 11.84 -5.88 -10.40
N ILE A 37 11.64 -4.57 -10.56
CA ILE A 37 10.77 -3.76 -9.72
C ILE A 37 9.46 -3.53 -10.46
N VAL A 38 8.38 -4.09 -9.91
CA VAL A 38 7.02 -3.84 -10.39
C VAL A 38 6.49 -2.58 -9.71
N PRO A 39 6.17 -1.51 -10.45
CA PRO A 39 5.55 -0.33 -9.87
C PRO A 39 4.13 -0.67 -9.40
N THR A 40 3.70 -0.07 -8.28
CA THR A 40 2.34 -0.24 -7.76
C THR A 40 1.53 1.02 -8.05
N LEU A 41 0.27 0.88 -8.46
CA LEU A 41 -0.67 1.99 -8.64
C LEU A 41 -1.49 2.29 -7.38
N LEU A 42 -1.28 1.53 -6.30
CA LEU A 42 -2.04 1.65 -5.05
C LEU A 42 -1.86 2.99 -4.33
N HIS A 43 -0.80 3.73 -4.62
CA HIS A 43 -0.58 5.04 -4.03
C HIS A 43 -1.64 6.07 -4.45
N ILE A 44 -2.21 5.95 -5.66
CA ILE A 44 -3.22 6.88 -6.18
C ILE A 44 -4.47 6.94 -5.28
N PRO A 45 -5.19 5.83 -5.02
CA PRO A 45 -6.36 5.87 -4.13
C PRO A 45 -6.00 6.27 -2.70
N VAL A 46 -4.80 5.95 -2.20
CA VAL A 46 -4.34 6.36 -0.87
C VAL A 46 -4.15 7.88 -0.78
N ILE A 47 -3.51 8.49 -1.78
CA ILE A 47 -3.28 9.95 -1.84
C ILE A 47 -4.63 10.68 -1.93
N ILE A 48 -5.52 10.24 -2.81
CA ILE A 48 -6.85 10.83 -2.95
C ILE A 48 -7.64 10.69 -1.65
N GLY A 49 -7.63 9.49 -1.04
CA GLY A 49 -8.28 9.24 0.24
C GLY A 49 -7.73 10.12 1.36
N SER A 50 -6.41 10.33 1.41
CA SER A 50 -5.74 11.24 2.35
C SER A 50 -6.22 12.68 2.21
N ILE A 51 -6.30 13.20 0.98
CA ILE A 51 -6.73 14.58 0.71
C ILE A 51 -8.21 14.78 1.07
N VAL A 52 -9.08 13.83 0.68
CA VAL A 52 -10.54 13.97 0.83
C VAL A 52 -11.03 13.66 2.26
N LEU A 53 -10.47 12.63 2.90
CA LEU A 53 -10.92 12.13 4.20
C LEU A 53 -10.07 12.65 5.38
N GLY A 54 -8.87 13.18 5.09
CA GLY A 54 -7.92 13.72 6.06
C GLY A 54 -6.79 12.76 6.43
N ALA A 55 -5.70 13.31 6.96
CA ALA A 55 -4.46 12.57 7.27
C ALA A 55 -4.64 11.30 8.12
N ARG A 56 -5.53 11.29 9.11
CA ARG A 56 -5.74 10.09 9.96
C ARG A 56 -6.30 8.91 9.17
N LYS A 57 -7.27 9.16 8.29
CA LYS A 57 -7.91 8.14 7.45
C LYS A 57 -6.99 7.78 6.27
N GLY A 58 -6.25 8.74 5.74
CA GLY A 58 -5.18 8.51 4.77
C GLY A 58 -4.07 7.61 5.32
N ALA A 59 -3.61 7.83 6.55
CA ALA A 59 -2.63 6.98 7.23
C ALA A 59 -3.11 5.53 7.33
N PHE A 60 -4.39 5.33 7.64
CA PHE A 60 -5.00 4.01 7.69
C PHE A 60 -5.05 3.34 6.30
N LEU A 61 -5.45 4.08 5.25
CA LEU A 61 -5.40 3.57 3.87
C LEU A 61 -3.95 3.22 3.46
N GLY A 62 -2.98 4.01 3.86
CA GLY A 62 -1.55 3.71 3.68
C GLY A 62 -1.10 2.44 4.42
N LEU A 63 -1.61 2.20 5.62
CA LEU A 63 -1.36 0.96 6.36
C LEU A 63 -1.93 -0.25 5.58
N VAL A 64 -3.17 -0.14 5.10
CA VAL A 64 -3.80 -1.20 4.27
C VAL A 64 -2.97 -1.47 3.01
N MET A 65 -2.49 -0.43 2.33
CA MET A 65 -1.57 -0.57 1.19
C MET A 65 -0.30 -1.33 1.58
N GLY A 66 0.27 -1.01 2.74
CA GLY A 66 1.45 -1.70 3.27
C GLY A 66 1.21 -3.19 3.52
N ILE A 67 0.07 -3.55 4.12
CA ILE A 67 -0.32 -4.95 4.33
C ILE A 67 -0.46 -5.68 2.99
N ILE A 68 -1.16 -5.07 2.02
CA ILE A 68 -1.30 -5.64 0.67
C ILE A 68 0.09 -5.86 0.03
N SER A 69 1.04 -4.94 0.22
CA SER A 69 2.41 -5.07 -0.27
C SER A 69 3.13 -6.28 0.33
N VAL A 70 3.01 -6.50 1.65
CA VAL A 70 3.65 -7.65 2.33
C VAL A 70 3.05 -8.96 1.81
N ILE A 71 1.72 -9.06 1.75
CA ILE A 71 1.00 -10.25 1.27
C ILE A 71 1.41 -10.54 -0.18
N ASN A 72 1.40 -9.53 -1.04
CA ASN A 72 1.74 -9.70 -2.45
C ASN A 72 3.21 -10.13 -2.64
N SER A 73 4.15 -9.55 -1.90
CA SER A 73 5.56 -9.95 -1.95
C SER A 73 5.83 -11.33 -1.34
N THR A 74 4.90 -11.86 -0.53
CA THR A 74 4.98 -13.22 0.02
C THR A 74 4.43 -14.26 -0.96
N ILE A 75 3.34 -13.93 -1.67
CA ILE A 75 2.72 -14.84 -2.65
C ILE A 75 3.46 -14.82 -3.99
N LEU A 76 3.71 -13.62 -4.53
CA LEU A 76 4.44 -13.40 -5.77
C LEU A 76 5.90 -13.12 -5.43
N THR A 77 6.70 -14.18 -5.49
CA THR A 77 8.13 -14.10 -5.17
C THR A 77 8.90 -13.57 -6.38
N THR A 78 9.38 -12.34 -6.28
CA THR A 78 10.34 -11.75 -7.22
C THR A 78 11.72 -11.68 -6.56
N PRO A 79 12.81 -11.45 -7.33
CA PRO A 79 14.15 -11.31 -6.77
C PRO A 79 14.28 -10.22 -5.69
N LEU A 80 13.35 -9.27 -5.64
CA LEU A 80 13.33 -8.15 -4.69
C LEU A 80 12.25 -8.29 -3.59
N SER A 81 11.50 -9.39 -3.57
CA SER A 81 10.44 -9.61 -2.57
C SER A 81 10.95 -9.64 -1.12
N TYR A 82 12.24 -9.96 -0.89
CA TYR A 82 12.88 -9.95 0.44
C TYR A 82 12.88 -8.57 1.11
N VAL A 83 12.77 -7.49 0.34
CA VAL A 83 12.72 -6.11 0.86
C VAL A 83 11.37 -5.83 1.53
N PHE A 84 10.32 -6.53 1.12
CA PHE A 84 8.94 -6.23 1.49
C PHE A 84 8.22 -7.37 2.23
N SER A 85 8.80 -8.58 2.28
CA SER A 85 8.27 -9.70 3.06
C SER A 85 9.30 -10.24 4.05
N PRO A 86 8.95 -10.38 5.35
CA PRO A 86 9.85 -10.94 6.35
C PRO A 86 10.02 -12.46 6.21
N LEU A 87 9.21 -13.13 5.38
CA LEU A 87 9.24 -14.57 5.19
C LEU A 87 10.17 -15.00 4.05
N GLN A 88 10.59 -14.06 3.22
CA GLN A 88 11.45 -14.35 2.08
C GLN A 88 12.93 -14.28 2.50
N PRO A 89 13.74 -15.30 2.20
CA PRO A 89 15.17 -15.29 2.52
C PRO A 89 15.88 -14.15 1.80
N ILE A 90 16.75 -13.46 2.54
CA ILE A 90 17.62 -12.42 1.97
C ILE A 90 18.69 -13.14 1.14
N PRO A 91 19.04 -12.66 -0.06
CA PRO A 91 20.10 -13.25 -0.88
C PRO A 91 21.37 -13.48 -0.06
N GLY A 92 21.82 -14.74 0.04
CA GLY A 92 23.00 -15.14 0.81
C GLY A 92 22.74 -15.53 2.27
N THR A 93 21.49 -15.54 2.74
CA THR A 93 21.11 -16.00 4.09
C THR A 93 19.89 -16.93 4.06
N ASN A 94 19.74 -17.80 5.06
CA ASN A 94 18.59 -18.71 5.19
C ASN A 94 17.44 -18.12 6.02
N HIS A 95 17.49 -16.83 6.37
CA HIS A 95 16.50 -16.17 7.22
C HIS A 95 15.98 -14.90 6.53
N GLY A 96 14.69 -14.61 6.71
CA GLY A 96 14.12 -13.31 6.36
C GLY A 96 14.36 -12.28 7.47
N SER A 97 14.02 -11.01 7.21
CA SER A 97 14.21 -9.92 8.18
C SER A 97 12.89 -9.29 8.59
N LEU A 98 12.68 -9.15 9.90
CA LEU A 98 11.55 -8.39 10.45
C LEU A 98 11.58 -6.91 10.04
N TRP A 99 12.74 -6.37 9.67
CA TRP A 99 12.86 -5.02 9.13
C TRP A 99 12.10 -4.83 7.80
N ALA A 100 11.84 -5.91 7.06
CA ALA A 100 11.03 -5.85 5.84
C ALA A 100 9.61 -5.31 6.11
N LEU A 101 9.05 -5.58 7.30
CA LEU A 101 7.75 -5.01 7.70
C LEU A 101 7.82 -3.50 7.89
N VAL A 102 8.89 -2.99 8.50
CA VAL A 102 9.09 -1.55 8.68
C VAL A 102 9.21 -0.87 7.32
N VAL A 103 10.03 -1.44 6.43
CA VAL A 103 10.23 -0.93 5.06
C VAL A 103 8.93 -1.01 4.24
N ALA A 104 8.11 -2.05 4.43
CA ALA A 104 6.84 -2.22 3.73
C ALA A 104 5.72 -1.31 4.26
N LEU A 105 5.69 -1.02 5.56
CA LEU A 105 4.58 -0.29 6.19
C LEU A 105 4.86 1.21 6.32
N VAL A 106 6.04 1.61 6.83
CA VAL A 106 6.31 3.01 7.20
C VAL A 106 6.19 3.97 6.01
N PRO A 107 6.85 3.73 4.85
CA PRO A 107 6.73 4.62 3.70
C PRO A 107 5.28 4.73 3.19
N ARG A 108 4.50 3.65 3.28
CA ARG A 108 3.12 3.62 2.79
C ARG A 108 2.18 4.42 3.69
N VAL A 109 2.38 4.34 5.01
CA VAL A 109 1.67 5.21 5.96
C VAL A 109 2.03 6.68 5.72
N LEU A 110 3.31 6.99 5.47
CA LEU A 110 3.75 8.36 5.17
C LEU A 110 3.11 8.91 3.88
N ILE A 111 2.96 8.09 2.83
CA ILE A 111 2.21 8.46 1.62
C ILE A 111 0.74 8.79 1.94
N GLY A 112 0.16 8.16 2.96
CA GLY A 112 -1.19 8.47 3.44
C GLY A 112 -1.30 9.72 4.32
N VAL A 113 -0.20 10.31 4.76
CA VAL A 113 -0.20 11.45 5.70
C VAL A 113 0.31 12.72 5.02
N PHE A 114 1.44 12.62 4.32
CA PHE A 114 2.16 13.76 3.79
C PHE A 114 1.36 14.59 2.76
N PRO A 115 0.62 13.97 1.81
CA PRO A 115 -0.16 14.73 0.83
C PRO A 115 -1.24 15.60 1.44
N TYR A 116 -1.85 15.18 2.55
CA TYR A 116 -2.86 16.00 3.24
C TYR A 116 -2.24 17.29 3.79
N PHE A 117 -1.05 17.21 4.37
CA PHE A 117 -0.37 18.38 4.92
C PHE A 117 0.14 19.32 3.84
N ILE A 118 0.66 18.79 2.73
CA ILE A 118 1.05 19.64 1.59
C ILE A 118 -0.16 20.32 0.96
N TYR A 119 -1.27 19.59 0.75
CA TYR A 119 -2.47 20.16 0.13
C TYR A 119 -3.13 21.26 0.97
N LYS A 120 -2.98 21.18 2.31
CA LYS A 120 -3.57 22.14 3.24
C LYS A 120 -2.65 23.35 3.52
N ALA A 121 -1.35 23.24 3.24
CA ALA A 121 -0.39 24.33 3.38
C ALA A 121 -0.58 25.37 2.26
#